data_AF-A0A8E0FLQ1-F1
#
_entry.id   AF-A0A8E0FLQ1-F1
#
_cell.length_a   1.000
_cell.length_b   1.000
_cell.length_c   1.000
_cell.angle_alpha   90.00
_cell.angle_beta   90.00
_cell.angle_gamma   90.00
#
_symmetry.space_group_name_H-M   'P 1'
#
loop_
_entity.id
_entity.type
_entity.pdbx_description
1 polymer ?
#
loop_
_entity_poly.entity_id
_entity_poly.type
_entity_poly.pdbx_seq_one_letter_code
_entity_poly.pdbx_strand_id
1 'polypeptide(L)' 'MVVDVEDARLVLGVTAGQINLLHKLPPSAPTEEIPQTDFQSVMKNLLKRSGRS' A
#
# COMPACT_ATOMS: atom_id res chain seq x y z
N MET A 1 18.21 3.16 -3.77
CA MET A 1 17.03 2.99 -4.66
C MET A 1 16.58 1.54 -4.53
N VAL A 2 15.28 1.31 -4.34
CA VAL A 2 14.70 -0.04 -4.28
C VAL A 2 13.93 -0.26 -5.58
N VAL A 3 14.18 -1.38 -6.25
CA VAL A 3 13.48 -1.79 -7.47
C VAL A 3 12.53 -2.91 -7.10
N ASP A 4 11.24 -2.69 -7.32
CA ASP A 4 10.23 -3.73 -7.18
C ASP A 4 10.23 -4.59 -8.45
N VAL A 5 10.44 -5.88 -8.26
CA VAL A 5 10.36 -6.93 -9.28
C VAL A 5 9.26 -7.89 -8.83
N GLU A 6 8.59 -8.55 -9.77
CA GLU A 6 7.34 -9.31 -9.56
C GLU A 6 7.27 -10.14 -8.27
N ASP A 7 8.38 -10.75 -7.83
CA ASP A 7 8.44 -11.57 -6.60
C ASP A 7 9.48 -11.12 -5.56
N ALA A 8 10.13 -9.97 -5.73
CA ALA A 8 11.18 -9.51 -4.81
C ALA A 8 11.46 -8.02 -4.91
N ARG A 9 11.90 -7.43 -3.79
CA ARG A 9 12.38 -6.05 -3.79
C ARG A 9 13.90 -6.06 -3.76
N LEU A 10 14.53 -5.45 -4.76
CA LEU A 10 15.98 -5.45 -4.91
C LEU A 10 16.57 -4.12 -4.45
N VAL A 11 17.53 -4.19 -3.53
CA VAL A 11 18.31 -3.03 -3.11
C VAL A 11 19.56 -2.98 -3.97
N LEU A 12 19.66 -1.94 -4.79
CA LEU A 12 20.79 -1.73 -5.70
C LEU A 12 21.68 -0.59 -5.20
N GLY A 13 22.99 -0.82 -5.23
CA GLY A 13 24.01 0.20 -5.11
C GLY A 13 24.32 0.74 -6.50
N VAL A 14 24.30 2.06 -6.67
CA VAL A 14 24.51 2.70 -7.97
C VAL A 14 25.73 3.61 -7.87
N THR A 15 26.72 3.42 -8.74
CA THR A 15 27.81 4.37 -8.96
C THR A 15 27.77 4.86 -10.40
N ALA A 16 28.61 5.85 -10.75
CA ALA A 16 28.57 6.53 -12.05
C ALA A 16 28.71 5.63 -13.29
N GLY A 17 29.07 4.34 -13.14
CA GLY A 17 29.11 3.39 -14.25
C GLY A 17 28.74 1.95 -13.90
N GLN A 18 28.33 1.65 -12.66
CA GLN A 18 28.07 0.27 -12.24
C GLN A 18 26.82 0.15 -11.36
N ILE A 19 26.08 -0.93 -11.61
CA ILE A 19 24.91 -1.33 -10.82
C ILE A 19 25.29 -2.56 -9.99
N ASN A 20 25.41 -2.34 -8.69
CA ASN A 20 25.60 -3.29 -7.60
C ASN A 20 24.31 -3.98 -7.12
N LEU A 21 24.05 -5.29 -7.29
CA LEU A 21 22.96 -5.92 -6.49
C LEU A 21 23.46 -6.13 -5.06
N LEU A 22 22.86 -5.43 -4.10
CA LEU A 22 23.29 -5.53 -2.69
C LEU A 22 22.46 -6.55 -1.93
N HIS A 23 21.14 -6.37 -1.90
CA HIS A 23 20.25 -7.20 -1.10
C HIS A 23 18.96 -7.54 -1.85
N LYS A 24 18.46 -8.76 -1.64
CA LYS A 24 17.15 -9.20 -2.10
C LYS A 24 16.23 -9.28 -0.88
N LEU A 25 15.27 -8.38 -0.80
CA LEU A 25 14.25 -8.38 0.24
C LEU A 25 13.09 -9.29 -0.20
N PRO A 26 12.40 -9.93 0.77
CA PRO A 26 11.17 -10.65 0.48
C PRO A 26 10.13 -9.71 -0.17
N PRO A 27 9.22 -10.26 -0.98
CA PRO A 27 8.15 -9.49 -1.59
C PRO A 27 7.40 -8.72 -0.49
N SER A 28 6.98 -7.48 -0.79
CA SER A 28 6.07 -6.79 0.12
C SER A 28 4.83 -7.67 0.28
N ALA A 29 4.42 -7.92 1.52
CA ALA A 29 3.11 -8.48 1.76
C ALA A 29 2.09 -7.60 1.02
N PRO A 30 1.11 -8.18 0.31
CA PRO A 30 0.05 -7.39 -0.30
C PRO A 30 -0.52 -6.52 0.81
N THR A 31 -0.49 -5.21 0.61
CA THR A 31 -1.24 -4.31 1.47
C THR A 31 -2.68 -4.70 1.24
N GLU A 32 -3.26 -5.44 2.19
CA GLU A 32 -4.70 -5.58 2.27
C GLU A 32 -5.22 -4.15 2.28
N GLU A 33 -5.85 -3.74 1.18
CA GLU A 33 -6.62 -2.51 1.14
C GLU A 33 -7.75 -2.74 2.15
N ILE A 34 -7.48 -2.36 3.40
CA ILE A 34 -8.50 -2.30 4.43
C ILE A 34 -9.58 -1.42 3.80
N PRO A 35 -10.80 -1.93 3.54
CA PRO A 35 -11.80 -1.17 2.84
C PRO A 35 -11.99 0.11 3.63
N GLN A 36 -11.61 1.23 3.01
CA GLN A 36 -11.76 2.54 3.62
C GLN A 36 -13.26 2.71 3.86
N THR A 37 -13.67 2.45 5.09
CA THR A 37 -15.07 2.56 5.47
C THR A 37 -15.42 4.01 5.27
N ASP A 38 -16.30 4.27 4.30
CA ASP A 38 -16.73 5.62 3.99
C ASP A 38 -17.58 6.14 5.15
N PHE A 39 -16.91 6.77 6.12
CA PHE A 39 -17.53 7.35 7.31
C PHE A 39 -18.66 8.32 6.94
N GLN A 40 -18.59 8.98 5.77
CA GLN A 40 -19.67 9.85 5.29
C GLN A 40 -20.94 9.06 4.98
N SER A 41 -20.80 7.88 4.37
CA SER A 41 -21.92 6.99 4.09
C SER A 41 -22.55 6.46 5.38
N VAL A 42 -21.74 6.11 6.39
CA VAL A 42 -22.23 5.69 7.71
C VAL A 42 -22.98 6.83 8.41
N MET A 43 -22.40 8.04 8.43
CA MET A 43 -23.06 9.21 9.03
C MET A 43 -24.37 9.54 8.34
N LYS A 44 -24.41 9.55 6.99
CA LYS A 44 -25.64 9.79 6.23
C LYS A 44 -26.73 8.76 6.55
N ASN A 45 -26.38 7.50 6.74
CA ASN A 45 -27.35 6.46 7.09
C ASN A 45 -27.88 6.61 8.52
N LEU A 46 -27.03 7.03 9.47
CA LEU A 46 -27.46 7.33 10.84
C LEU A 46 -28.39 8.55 10.89
N LEU A 47 -28.06 9.63 10.18
CA LEU A 47 -28.90 10.84 10.09
C LEU A 47 -30.26 10.56 9.42
N LYS A 48 -30.26 9.76 8.34
CA LYS A 48 -31.50 9.34 7.66
C LYS A 48 -32.38 8.46 8.54
N ARG A 49 -31.77 7.65 9.41
CA ARG A 49 -32.49 6.77 10.33
C ARG A 49 -32.98 7.50 11.58
N SER A 50 -32.25 8.51 12.08
CA SER A 50 -32.65 9.28 13.26
C SER A 50 -33.84 10.22 13.03
N GLY A 51 -34.15 10.55 11.77
CA GLY A 51 -35.29 11.40 11.40
C GLY A 51 -36.64 10.67 11.24
N ARG A 52 -36.67 9.35 11.47
CA ARG A 52 -37.90 8.53 11.44
C ARG A 52 -38.19 8.02 12.85
N SER A 53 -38.57 8.94 13.75
CA SER A 53 -39.27 8.66 15.00
C SER A 53 -40.34 9.71 15.23
#